data_AF-A0AAD0T3S2-F1
#
_entry.id   AF-A0AAD0T3S2-F1
#
_cell.length_a   1.000
_cell.length_b   1.000
_cell.length_c   1.000
_cell.angle_alpha   90.00
_cell.angle_beta   90.00
_cell.angle_gamma   90.00
#
_symmetry.space_group_name_H-M   'P 1'
#
loop_
_entity.id
_entity.type
_entity.pdbx_description
1 polymer ?
#
loop_
_entity_poly.entity_id
_entity_poly.type
_entity_poly.pdbx_seq_one_letter_code
_entity_poly.pdbx_strand_id
1 'polypeptide(L)'
;MDSNQKLTYTNDEGLEVKTSQFLRNRGSCCRTSCLHCPYGFTLKNNDITFRDVNAQEIKLAQTIMDESAGKQEETSSIAASLMGSAFGTPKKKVNSIQINDENYHNYAFATLKEVVFGLIEKGPNQARKLYLREHFKEQGLDIDFINSTI
;
A
#
# COMPACT_ATOMS: atom_id res chain seq x y z
N MET A 1 10.62 -9.63 -18.76
CA MET A 1 10.24 -10.31 -17.50
C MET A 1 10.97 -9.57 -16.41
N ASP A 2 10.30 -8.64 -15.72
CA ASP A 2 10.94 -7.80 -14.71
C ASP A 2 11.24 -8.62 -13.45
N SER A 3 12.53 -8.85 -13.23
CA SER A 3 13.09 -9.73 -12.21
C SER A 3 13.47 -8.97 -10.94
N ASN A 4 12.53 -8.26 -10.28
CA ASN A 4 12.87 -7.69 -8.96
C ASN A 4 11.70 -7.40 -8.01
N GLN A 5 10.66 -8.23 -7.97
CA GLN A 5 9.68 -8.17 -6.88
C GLN A 5 10.00 -9.21 -5.81
N LYS A 6 10.08 -8.74 -4.55
CA LYS A 6 10.36 -9.60 -3.41
C LYS A 6 9.17 -10.55 -3.19
N LEU A 7 9.43 -11.86 -3.21
CA LEU A 7 8.39 -12.90 -3.07
C LEU A 7 7.92 -13.08 -1.61
N THR A 8 8.74 -12.64 -0.65
CA THR A 8 8.41 -12.70 0.79
C THR A 8 8.91 -11.44 1.49
N TYR A 9 8.36 -11.10 2.65
CA TYR A 9 8.85 -10.04 3.53
C TYR A 9 8.76 -10.45 4.99
N THR A 10 9.49 -9.77 5.86
CA THR A 10 9.41 -9.99 7.32
C THR A 10 8.45 -8.96 7.89
N ASN A 11 7.42 -9.40 8.62
CA ASN A 11 6.50 -8.49 9.30
C ASN A 11 7.10 -7.96 10.61
N ASP A 12 6.37 -7.09 11.31
CA ASP A 12 6.81 -6.48 12.57
C ASP A 12 6.99 -7.50 13.71
N GLU A 13 6.45 -8.71 13.57
CA GLU A 13 6.61 -9.84 14.50
C GLU A 13 7.82 -10.73 14.16
N GLY A 14 8.57 -10.42 13.11
CA GLY A 14 9.71 -11.22 12.67
C GLY A 14 9.34 -12.46 11.83
N LEU A 15 8.07 -12.60 11.44
CA LEU A 15 7.59 -13.74 10.64
C LEU A 15 7.75 -13.49 9.15
N GLU A 16 8.13 -14.53 8.41
CA GLU A 16 8.18 -14.50 6.95
C GLU A 16 6.75 -14.60 6.36
N VAL A 17 6.36 -13.57 5.60
CA VAL A 17 5.06 -13.44 4.95
C VAL A 17 5.21 -13.58 3.44
N LYS A 18 4.40 -14.46 2.84
CA LYS A 18 4.35 -14.70 1.39
C LYS A 18 3.51 -13.64 0.70
N THR A 19 4.04 -13.01 -0.36
CA THR A 19 3.33 -11.99 -1.14
C THR A 19 2.32 -12.60 -2.12
N SER A 20 1.49 -11.76 -2.71
CA SER A 20 0.54 -12.13 -3.76
C SER A 20 1.25 -12.77 -4.96
N GLN A 21 2.41 -12.26 -5.35
CA GLN A 21 3.22 -12.85 -6.43
C GLN A 21 3.72 -14.26 -6.09
N PHE A 22 4.20 -14.49 -4.86
CA PHE A 22 4.59 -15.85 -4.43
C PHE A 22 3.40 -16.81 -4.51
N LEU A 23 2.24 -16.40 -4.00
CA LEU A 23 1.04 -17.22 -3.97
C LEU A 23 0.47 -17.47 -5.36
N ARG A 24 0.64 -16.51 -6.29
CA ARG A 24 0.30 -16.66 -7.70
C ARG A 24 1.23 -17.66 -8.40
N ASN A 25 2.53 -17.59 -8.13
CA ASN A 25 3.53 -18.54 -8.65
C ASN A 25 3.27 -19.98 -8.18
N ARG A 26 2.70 -20.17 -6.98
CA ARG A 26 2.26 -21.49 -6.49
C ARG A 26 1.15 -22.10 -7.36
N GLY A 27 0.41 -21.28 -8.11
CA GLY A 27 -0.57 -21.73 -9.12
C GLY A 27 -1.93 -22.18 -8.57
N SER A 28 -2.17 -22.12 -7.25
CA SER A 28 -3.45 -22.50 -6.66
C SER A 28 -3.78 -21.73 -5.37
N CYS A 29 -5.08 -21.53 -5.13
CA CYS A 29 -5.59 -20.95 -3.89
C CYS A 29 -5.57 -21.98 -2.76
N CYS A 30 -5.01 -21.61 -1.61
CA CYS A 30 -4.96 -22.47 -0.41
C CYS A 30 -6.26 -22.51 0.39
N ARG A 31 -7.22 -21.61 0.11
CA ARG A 31 -8.52 -21.51 0.80
C ARG A 31 -8.44 -21.30 2.32
N THR A 32 -7.35 -20.71 2.81
CA THR A 32 -7.13 -20.42 4.24
C THR A 32 -7.26 -18.93 4.60
N SER A 33 -7.86 -18.11 3.73
CA SER A 33 -7.95 -16.65 3.92
C SER A 33 -6.59 -16.01 4.24
N CYS A 34 -5.56 -16.34 3.44
CA CYS A 34 -4.22 -15.75 3.56
C CYS A 34 -4.25 -14.26 3.21
N LEU A 35 -3.46 -13.45 3.92
CA LEU A 35 -3.52 -11.98 3.82
C LEU A 35 -3.34 -11.46 2.38
N HIS A 36 -2.41 -12.08 1.65
CA HIS A 36 -2.01 -11.69 0.29
C HIS A 36 -2.65 -12.56 -0.79
N CYS A 37 -3.93 -12.90 -0.68
CA CYS A 37 -4.56 -13.83 -1.62
C CYS A 37 -4.76 -13.20 -3.01
N PRO A 38 -4.08 -13.68 -4.07
CA PRO A 38 -4.23 -13.11 -5.42
C PRO A 38 -5.52 -13.57 -6.12
N TYR A 39 -6.30 -14.46 -5.50
CA TYR A 39 -7.51 -15.08 -6.07
C TYR A 39 -8.81 -14.51 -5.48
N GLY A 40 -8.73 -13.43 -4.70
CA GLY A 40 -9.91 -12.79 -4.09
C GLY A 40 -10.58 -13.57 -2.96
N PHE A 41 -10.10 -14.77 -2.60
CA PHE A 41 -10.72 -15.59 -1.55
C PHE A 41 -10.75 -14.88 -0.20
N THR A 42 -9.69 -14.16 0.16
CA THR A 42 -9.62 -13.45 1.43
C THR A 42 -10.56 -12.23 1.44
N LEU A 43 -10.53 -11.42 0.39
CA LEU A 43 -11.40 -10.24 0.26
C LEU A 43 -12.90 -10.60 0.23
N LYS A 44 -13.24 -11.79 -0.27
CA LYS A 44 -14.63 -12.28 -0.27
C LYS A 44 -15.13 -12.73 1.11
N ASN A 45 -14.23 -13.20 1.97
CA ASN A 45 -14.60 -13.91 3.22
C ASN A 45 -14.20 -13.15 4.49
N ASN A 46 -13.61 -11.95 4.38
CA ASN A 46 -13.19 -11.17 5.52
C ASN A 46 -13.54 -9.71 5.26
N ASP A 47 -14.00 -9.03 6.30
CA ASP A 47 -14.37 -7.63 6.20
C ASP A 47 -13.14 -6.75 6.14
N ILE A 48 -13.25 -5.67 5.37
CA ILE A 48 -12.36 -4.51 5.48
C ILE A 48 -12.97 -3.56 6.48
N THR A 49 -12.18 -3.15 7.46
CA THR A 49 -12.61 -2.15 8.44
C THR A 49 -11.80 -0.88 8.30
N PHE A 50 -12.42 0.24 8.66
CA PHE A 50 -11.81 1.56 8.61
C PHE A 50 -11.73 2.14 10.01
N ARG A 51 -10.57 2.69 10.35
CA ARG A 51 -10.35 3.37 11.64
C ARG A 51 -9.69 4.71 11.40
N ASP A 52 -10.25 5.76 11.99
CA ASP A 52 -9.68 7.10 11.90
C ASP A 52 -8.23 7.15 12.41
N VAL A 53 -7.43 7.95 11.73
CA VAL A 53 -6.07 8.28 12.16
C VAL A 53 -6.16 9.19 13.39
N ASN A 54 -5.31 8.97 14.39
CA ASN A 54 -5.14 9.90 15.51
C ASN A 54 -3.80 10.66 15.42
N ALA A 55 -3.64 11.70 16.24
CA ALA A 55 -2.45 12.56 16.22
C ALA A 55 -1.13 11.80 16.46
N GLN A 56 -1.14 10.72 17.25
CA GLN A 56 0.06 9.91 17.52
C GLN A 56 0.47 9.03 16.32
N GLU A 57 -0.45 8.83 15.37
CA GLU A 57 -0.28 7.95 14.22
C GLU A 57 -0.05 8.71 12.90
N ILE A 58 0.07 10.05 12.95
CA ILE A 58 0.36 10.89 11.78
C ILE A 58 1.57 10.38 11.01
N LYS A 59 2.64 10.01 11.73
CA LYS A 59 3.86 9.49 11.13
C LYS A 59 3.61 8.19 10.36
N LEU A 60 2.83 7.26 10.92
CA LEU A 60 2.50 5.99 10.26
C LEU A 60 1.66 6.24 9.00
N ALA A 61 0.65 7.11 9.08
CA ALA A 61 -0.17 7.47 7.93
C ALA A 61 0.67 8.11 6.82
N GLN A 62 1.60 9.01 7.17
CA GLN A 62 2.53 9.63 6.23
C GLN A 62 3.44 8.59 5.58
N THR A 63 3.97 7.63 6.34
CA THR A 63 4.77 6.53 5.81
C THR A 63 4.00 5.71 4.77
N ILE A 64 2.76 5.32 5.04
CA ILE A 64 1.94 4.58 4.07
C ILE A 64 1.70 5.40 2.79
N MET A 65 1.44 6.70 2.93
CA MET A 65 1.27 7.60 1.79
C MET A 65 2.53 7.66 0.93
N ASP A 66 3.70 7.76 1.55
CA ASP A 66 4.99 7.81 0.86
C ASP A 66 5.36 6.47 0.22
N GLU A 67 5.12 5.33 0.89
CA GLU A 67 5.28 3.98 0.35
C GLU A 67 4.43 3.78 -0.92
N SER A 68 3.17 4.22 -0.86
CA SER A 68 2.25 4.09 -1.99
C SER A 68 2.68 4.93 -3.19
N ALA A 69 3.35 6.06 -2.98
CA ALA A 69 3.85 6.93 -4.04
C ALA A 69 5.09 6.37 -4.77
N GLY A 70 5.62 5.23 -4.32
CA GLY A 70 6.81 4.61 -4.91
C GLY A 70 8.10 5.36 -4.61
N LYS A 71 8.17 6.08 -3.48
CA LYS A 71 9.44 6.52 -2.92
C LYS A 71 10.17 5.28 -2.38
N GLN A 72 10.78 4.51 -3.29
CA GLN A 72 11.82 3.57 -2.89
C GLN A 72 12.97 4.39 -2.31
N GLU A 73 13.56 3.88 -1.23
CA GLU A 73 14.87 4.34 -0.75
C GLU A 73 15.82 4.48 -1.95
N GLU A 74 16.59 5.56 -1.95
CA GLU A 74 17.51 5.94 -3.03
C GLU A 74 18.39 4.76 -3.45
N THR A 75 17.99 4.06 -4.52
CA THR A 75 18.84 3.07 -5.16
C THR A 75 19.97 3.81 -5.85
N SER A 76 21.14 3.86 -5.21
CA SER A 76 22.44 4.25 -5.76
C SER A 76 22.41 5.54 -6.59
N SER A 77 22.70 6.65 -5.92
CA SER A 77 22.88 8.01 -6.44
C SER A 77 23.63 8.14 -7.78
N ILE A 78 24.44 7.15 -8.17
CA ILE A 78 25.22 7.15 -9.42
C ILE A 78 24.32 6.87 -10.64
N ALA A 79 23.42 5.88 -10.59
CA ALA A 79 22.59 5.53 -11.75
C ALA A 79 21.57 6.63 -12.07
N ALA A 80 20.98 7.22 -11.04
CA ALA A 80 20.07 8.36 -11.15
C ALA A 80 20.77 9.61 -11.72
N SER A 81 22.02 9.87 -11.31
CA SER A 81 22.82 10.99 -11.81
C SER A 81 23.19 10.85 -13.29
N LEU A 82 23.52 9.63 -13.72
CA LEU A 82 23.85 9.34 -15.12
C LEU A 82 22.65 9.50 -16.06
N MET A 83 21.46 9.03 -15.64
CA MET A 83 20.24 9.18 -16.46
C MET A 83 19.69 10.62 -16.44
N GLY A 84 19.72 11.30 -15.29
CA GLY A 84 19.25 12.68 -15.16
C GLY A 84 20.01 13.68 -16.04
N SER A 85 21.28 13.37 -16.33
CA SER A 85 22.13 14.16 -17.22
C SER A 85 21.82 13.96 -18.71
N ALA A 86 21.29 12.78 -19.10
CA ALA A 86 21.06 12.43 -20.51
C ALA A 86 19.66 12.80 -21.04
N PHE A 87 18.64 12.77 -20.17
CA PHE A 87 17.24 12.97 -20.58
C PHE A 87 16.58 14.22 -19.98
N GLY A 88 17.32 15.00 -19.19
CA GLY A 88 16.76 16.04 -18.35
C GLY A 88 15.97 15.43 -17.19
N THR A 89 16.16 15.94 -15.98
CA THR A 89 15.34 15.52 -14.84
C THR A 89 13.88 15.86 -15.12
N PRO A 90 12.95 14.88 -15.21
CA PRO A 90 11.55 15.21 -15.10
C PRO A 90 11.36 15.77 -13.69
N LYS A 91 11.14 17.09 -13.58
CA LYS A 91 10.65 17.68 -12.34
C LYS A 91 9.24 17.14 -12.11
N LYS A 92 9.14 15.93 -11.56
CA LYS A 92 7.89 15.40 -11.05
C LYS A 92 7.50 16.35 -9.92
N LYS A 93 6.58 17.28 -10.18
CA LYS A 93 5.96 18.10 -9.15
C LYS A 93 5.15 17.16 -8.27
N VAL A 94 5.81 16.53 -7.31
CA VAL A 94 5.12 15.78 -6.27
C VAL A 94 4.59 16.84 -5.31
N ASN A 95 3.39 17.36 -5.58
CA ASN A 95 2.55 17.94 -4.54
C ASN A 95 2.13 16.77 -3.61
N SER A 96 3.08 16.18 -2.88
CA SER A 96 2.76 15.25 -1.80
C SER A 96 2.27 16.09 -0.65
N ILE A 97 0.94 16.23 -0.55
CA ILE A 97 0.27 16.70 0.67
C ILE A 97 0.89 15.90 1.82
N GLN A 98 1.44 16.61 2.81
CA GLN A 98 1.94 16.00 4.04
C GLN A 98 0.77 15.89 5.03
N ILE A 99 0.67 14.76 5.70
CA ILE A 99 -0.26 14.59 6.81
C ILE A 99 0.32 15.29 8.03
N ASN A 100 -0.48 16.12 8.68
CA ASN A 100 -0.10 16.93 9.83
C ASN A 100 -1.26 17.05 10.82
N ASP A 101 -1.03 17.77 11.93
CA ASP A 101 -2.01 17.96 13.01
C ASP A 101 -3.32 18.64 12.54
N GLU A 102 -3.30 19.36 11.42
CA GLU A 102 -4.44 20.07 10.88
C GLU A 102 -5.28 19.25 9.89
N ASN A 103 -4.77 18.13 9.37
CA ASN A 103 -5.45 17.40 8.30
C ASN A 103 -5.55 15.88 8.52
N TYR A 104 -4.94 15.33 9.58
CA TYR A 104 -4.93 13.88 9.82
C TYR A 104 -6.33 13.28 9.94
N HIS A 105 -7.29 14.04 10.45
CA HIS A 105 -8.69 13.65 10.58
C HIS A 105 -9.40 13.44 9.24
N ASN A 106 -8.80 13.84 8.11
CA ASN A 106 -9.30 13.54 6.77
C ASN A 106 -8.92 12.13 6.30
N TYR A 107 -8.19 11.35 7.11
CA TYR A 107 -7.71 10.03 6.74
C TYR A 107 -8.19 8.95 7.70
N ALA A 108 -8.27 7.72 7.19
CA ALA A 108 -8.52 6.52 7.98
C ALA A 108 -7.61 5.38 7.51
N PHE A 109 -7.15 4.55 8.44
CA PHE A 109 -6.48 3.30 8.12
C PHE A 109 -7.50 2.27 7.64
N ALA A 110 -7.18 1.59 6.54
CA ALA A 110 -7.93 0.44 6.07
C ALA A 110 -7.23 -0.84 6.55
N THR A 111 -7.99 -1.73 7.18
CA THR A 111 -7.46 -2.97 7.75
C THR A 111 -8.16 -4.20 7.19
N LEU A 112 -7.40 -5.30 7.10
CA LEU A 112 -7.87 -6.61 6.69
C LEU A 112 -7.30 -7.62 7.67
N LYS A 113 -8.18 -8.36 8.37
CA LYS A 113 -7.78 -9.26 9.47
C LYS A 113 -6.87 -8.55 10.48
N GLU A 114 -7.29 -7.34 10.89
CA GLU A 114 -6.59 -6.47 11.85
C GLU A 114 -5.23 -5.92 11.39
N VAL A 115 -4.78 -6.27 10.18
CA VAL A 115 -3.54 -5.74 9.60
C VAL A 115 -3.85 -4.50 8.78
N VAL A 116 -3.18 -3.39 9.09
CA VAL A 116 -3.22 -2.15 8.29
C VAL A 116 -2.56 -2.41 6.93
N PHE A 117 -3.37 -2.40 5.87
CA PHE A 117 -2.88 -2.58 4.50
C PHE A 117 -2.77 -1.27 3.73
N GLY A 118 -3.44 -0.23 4.20
CA GLY A 118 -3.48 1.05 3.50
C GLY A 118 -4.08 2.19 4.31
N LEU A 119 -4.12 3.34 3.67
CA LEU A 119 -4.69 4.58 4.15
C LEU A 119 -5.68 5.09 3.11
N ILE A 120 -6.83 5.58 3.54
CA ILE A 120 -7.79 6.25 2.67
C ILE A 120 -7.87 7.74 2.97
N GLU A 121 -7.99 8.56 1.93
CA GLU A 121 -8.44 9.95 2.06
C GLU A 121 -9.97 9.96 2.04
N LYS A 122 -10.60 10.41 3.12
CA LYS A 122 -12.06 10.42 3.28
C LYS A 122 -12.68 11.51 2.40
N GLY A 123 -13.80 11.16 1.75
CA GLY A 123 -14.74 12.09 1.16
C GLY A 123 -16.06 12.09 1.91
N PRO A 124 -17.05 12.91 1.49
CA PRO A 124 -18.33 13.03 2.18
C PRO A 124 -19.10 11.70 2.28
N ASN A 125 -19.08 10.89 1.21
CA ASN A 125 -19.85 9.63 1.11
C ASN A 125 -19.02 8.44 0.60
N GLN A 126 -17.75 8.66 0.27
CA GLN A 126 -16.87 7.65 -0.34
C GLN A 126 -15.41 8.01 -0.10
N ALA A 127 -14.50 7.06 -0.18
CA ALA A 127 -13.08 7.33 -0.22
C ALA A 127 -12.69 8.05 -1.53
N ARG A 128 -11.87 9.09 -1.41
CA ARG A 128 -11.36 9.86 -2.56
C ARG A 128 -10.08 9.25 -3.14
N LYS A 129 -9.23 8.71 -2.26
CA LYS A 129 -7.97 8.08 -2.62
C LYS A 129 -7.67 6.91 -1.70
N LEU A 130 -6.94 5.95 -2.24
CA LEU A 130 -6.41 4.80 -1.54
C LEU A 130 -4.89 4.80 -1.70
N TYR A 131 -4.19 4.70 -0.58
CA TYR A 131 -2.74 4.51 -0.51
C TYR A 131 -2.49 3.10 0.03
N LEU A 132 -1.81 2.27 -0.75
CA LEU A 132 -1.53 0.88 -0.39
C LEU A 132 -0.08 0.74 0.06
N ARG A 133 0.14 -0.02 1.13
CA ARG A 133 1.47 -0.54 1.45
C ARG A 133 1.94 -1.43 0.31
N GLU A 134 3.25 -1.46 0.08
CA GLU A 134 3.88 -2.10 -1.08
C GLU A 134 3.38 -3.53 -1.32
N HIS A 135 3.33 -4.34 -0.26
CA HIS A 135 3.01 -5.77 -0.37
C HIS A 135 1.54 -6.07 -0.69
N PHE A 136 0.64 -5.09 -0.60
CA PHE A 136 -0.81 -5.26 -0.84
C PHE A 136 -1.26 -4.81 -2.24
N LYS A 137 -0.36 -4.31 -3.08
CA LYS A 137 -0.69 -3.75 -4.40
C LYS A 137 -1.23 -4.77 -5.41
N GLU A 138 -0.98 -6.07 -5.22
CA GLU A 138 -1.20 -7.09 -6.27
C GLU A 138 -2.34 -8.09 -5.99
N GLN A 139 -3.34 -7.71 -5.20
CA GLN A 139 -4.44 -8.58 -4.80
C GLN A 139 -5.84 -8.06 -5.17
N GLY A 140 -5.93 -7.08 -6.08
CA GLY A 140 -7.21 -6.52 -6.52
C GLY A 140 -7.82 -5.52 -5.54
N LEU A 141 -7.00 -4.93 -4.66
CA LEU A 141 -7.40 -3.78 -3.86
C LEU A 141 -7.22 -2.51 -4.69
N ASP A 142 -8.32 -1.85 -5.02
CA ASP A 142 -8.34 -0.52 -5.64
C ASP A 142 -9.42 0.35 -4.99
N ILE A 143 -9.51 1.61 -5.42
CA ILE A 143 -10.45 2.57 -4.84
C ILE A 143 -11.91 2.17 -5.06
N ASP A 144 -12.21 1.52 -6.19
CA ASP A 144 -13.58 1.09 -6.52
C ASP A 144 -14.00 -0.08 -5.61
N PHE A 145 -13.10 -1.02 -5.37
CA PHE A 145 -13.30 -2.09 -4.41
C PHE A 145 -13.55 -1.53 -3.00
N ILE A 146 -12.73 -0.59 -2.55
CA ILE A 146 -12.90 0.05 -1.23
C ILE A 146 -14.25 0.74 -1.12
N ASN A 147 -14.66 1.51 -2.14
CA ASN A 147 -15.95 2.19 -2.13
C ASN A 147 -17.13 1.23 -2.22
N SER A 148 -16.96 0.01 -2.73
CA SER A 148 -17.99 -1.03 -2.68
C SER A 148 -18.19 -1.66 -1.30
N THR A 149 -17.24 -1.43 -0.38
CA THR A 149 -17.26 -1.93 1.01
C THR A 149 -17.60 -0.87 2.07
N ILE A 150 -17.72 0.42 1.70
CA ILE A 150 -18.14 1.52 2.58
C ILE A 150 -19.66 1.67 2.51
#